data_AF-A0A949F552-F1
#
_entry.id   AF-A0A949F552-F1
#
_cell.length_a   1.000
_cell.length_b   1.000
_cell.length_c   1.000
_cell.angle_alpha   90.00
_cell.angle_beta   90.00
_cell.angle_gamma   90.00
#
_symmetry.space_group_name_H-M   'P 1'
#
loop_
_entity.id
_entity.type
_entity.pdbx_description
1 polymer ?
#
loop_
_entity_poly.entity_id
_entity_poly.type
_entity_poly.pdbx_seq_one_letter_code
_entity_poly.pdbx_strand_id
1 'polypeptide(L)'
;MRRGEVWWSQQPEPVGRRPVLLLSRDEAYNVRNAVTVAQITTTVRNIPVEVFLDKKDGLPQACVINLDTVTTVRKSIITERICALRAEKMEAVNKAINFALGLE
;
A
#
# COMPACT_ATOMS: atom_id res chain seq x y z
N MET A 1 0.10 -12.09 6.14
CA MET A 1 0.54 -10.73 5.82
C MET A 1 1.95 -10.79 5.32
N ARG A 2 2.18 -10.28 4.12
CA ARG A 2 3.48 -10.24 3.47
C ARG A 2 3.66 -8.90 2.76
N ARG A 3 4.89 -8.42 2.62
CA ARG A 3 5.21 -7.24 1.82
C ARG A 3 4.68 -7.42 0.40
N GLY A 4 4.04 -6.39 -0.13
CA GLY A 4 3.48 -6.41 -1.48
C GLY A 4 2.05 -6.96 -1.57
N GLU A 5 1.46 -7.40 -0.47
CA GLU A 5 0.03 -7.71 -0.43
C GLU A 5 -0.81 -6.46 -0.26
N VAL A 6 -1.97 -6.45 -0.91
CA VAL A 6 -3.00 -5.42 -0.74
C VAL A 6 -4.09 -5.95 0.18
N TRP A 7 -4.44 -5.15 1.18
CA TRP A 7 -5.42 -5.50 2.21
C TRP A 7 -6.38 -4.35 2.48
N TRP A 8 -7.58 -4.66 2.96
CA TRP A 8 -8.47 -3.67 3.57
C TRP A 8 -7.98 -3.27 4.96
N SER A 9 -8.07 -1.97 5.25
CA SER A 9 -7.76 -1.40 6.56
C SER A 9 -8.92 -0.55 7.07
N GLN A 10 -9.35 -0.78 8.31
CA GLN A 10 -10.36 0.03 8.99
C GLN A 10 -9.67 1.17 9.73
N GLN A 11 -9.38 2.25 9.01
CA GLN A 11 -8.75 3.43 9.60
C GLN A 11 -9.77 4.25 10.40
N PRO A 12 -9.34 5.01 11.42
CA PRO A 12 -10.21 5.97 12.09
C PRO A 12 -10.78 7.01 11.12
N GLU A 13 -11.93 7.57 11.48
CA GLU A 13 -12.48 8.74 10.77
C GLU A 13 -11.48 9.91 10.80
N PRO A 14 -11.40 10.73 9.73
CA PRO A 14 -12.26 10.75 8.54
C PRO A 14 -11.80 9.81 7.40
N VAL A 15 -10.78 8.98 7.61
CA VAL A 15 -10.18 8.16 6.53
C VAL A 15 -11.10 7.02 6.15
N GLY A 16 -11.65 6.32 7.16
CA GLY A 16 -12.56 5.21 6.99
C GLY A 16 -11.90 3.95 6.40
N ARG A 17 -12.73 3.01 5.93
CA ARG A 17 -12.25 1.74 5.36
C ARG A 17 -11.60 1.96 4.00
N ARG A 18 -10.30 1.67 3.87
CA ARG A 18 -9.54 1.84 2.62
C ARG A 18 -8.61 0.67 2.33
N PRO A 19 -8.35 0.36 1.05
CA PRO A 19 -7.31 -0.57 0.69
C PRO A 19 -5.92 0.05 0.96
N VAL A 20 -4.98 -0.78 1.39
CA VAL A 20 -3.61 -0.39 1.68
C VAL A 20 -2.63 -1.44 1.14
N LEU A 21 -1.47 -1.00 0.68
CA LEU A 21 -0.35 -1.86 0.34
C LEU A 21 0.52 -2.09 1.58
N LEU A 22 0.83 -3.34 1.89
CA LEU A 22 1.77 -3.69 2.95
C LEU A 22 3.22 -3.44 2.52
N LEU A 23 3.95 -2.57 3.24
CA LEU A 23 5.31 -2.14 2.89
C LEU A 23 6.42 -2.68 3.81
N SER A 24 6.09 -3.01 5.06
CA SER A 24 7.07 -3.58 6.00
C SER A 24 7.68 -4.88 5.45
N ARG A 25 8.94 -5.14 5.78
CA ARG A 25 9.62 -6.41 5.52
C ARG A 25 8.86 -7.59 6.14
N ASP A 26 9.00 -8.77 5.54
CA ASP A 26 8.20 -9.96 5.88
C ASP A 26 8.36 -10.37 7.35
N GLU A 27 9.55 -10.21 7.91
CA GLU A 27 9.86 -10.57 9.30
C GLU A 27 9.12 -9.68 10.31
N ALA A 28 8.81 -8.43 9.93
CA ALA A 28 8.13 -7.49 10.80
C ALA A 28 6.70 -7.93 11.14
N TYR A 29 6.01 -8.65 10.25
CA TYR A 29 4.64 -9.10 10.49
C TYR A 29 4.55 -10.13 11.62
N ASN A 30 5.62 -10.90 11.86
CA ASN A 30 5.65 -11.92 12.90
C ASN A 30 5.92 -11.32 14.29
N VAL A 31 6.73 -10.26 14.37
CA VAL A 31 7.23 -9.75 15.65
C VAL A 31 6.64 -8.40 16.07
N ARG A 32 6.08 -7.62 15.14
CA ARG A 32 5.53 -6.27 15.44
C ARG A 32 4.02 -6.27 15.44
N ASN A 33 3.40 -5.51 16.36
CA ASN A 33 1.96 -5.26 16.38
C ASN A 33 1.53 -4.08 15.49
N ALA A 34 2.49 -3.36 14.92
CA ALA A 34 2.25 -2.29 13.96
C ALA A 34 3.12 -2.48 12.72
N VAL A 35 2.57 -2.13 11.56
CA VAL A 35 3.16 -2.36 10.24
C VAL A 35 3.00 -1.10 9.38
N THR A 36 3.99 -0.85 8.54
CA THR A 36 4.02 0.26 7.59
C THR A 36 3.26 -0.11 6.33
N VAL A 37 2.39 0.79 5.90
CA VAL A 37 1.51 0.63 4.75
C VAL A 37 1.44 1.91 3.92
N ALA A 38 1.17 1.79 2.63
CA ALA A 38 0.79 2.93 1.76
C ALA A 38 -0.70 2.86 1.43
N GLN A 39 -1.36 4.01 1.41
CA GLN A 39 -2.78 4.07 1.05
C GLN A 39 -3.00 3.86 -0.45
N ILE A 40 -4.13 3.22 -0.79
CA ILE A 40 -4.60 3.09 -2.17
C ILE A 40 -5.86 3.93 -2.32
N THR A 41 -5.90 4.74 -3.38
CA THR A 41 -7.00 5.65 -3.68
C THR A 41 -7.38 5.62 -5.16
N THR A 42 -8.65 5.88 -5.46
CA THR A 42 -9.13 6.04 -6.84
C THR A 42 -8.87 7.44 -7.39
N THR A 43 -8.47 8.40 -6.54
CA THR A 43 -8.09 9.74 -6.97
C THR A 43 -6.68 9.71 -7.55
N VAL A 44 -6.57 9.71 -8.87
CA VAL A 44 -5.30 9.73 -9.61
C VAL A 44 -4.89 11.18 -9.91
N ARG A 45 -3.65 11.55 -9.54
CA ARG A 45 -3.07 12.88 -9.80
C ARG A 45 -1.99 12.86 -10.88
N ASN A 46 -1.52 11.68 -11.29
CA ASN A 46 -0.45 11.51 -12.29
C ASN A 46 0.86 12.17 -11.87
N ILE A 47 1.28 11.95 -10.62
CA ILE A 47 2.54 12.44 -10.06
C ILE A 47 3.51 11.27 -9.78
N PRO A 48 4.83 11.50 -9.68
CA PRO A 48 5.82 10.42 -9.64
C PRO A 48 5.72 9.46 -8.44
N VAL A 49 5.06 9.89 -7.35
CA VAL A 49 4.83 9.09 -6.14
C VAL A 49 3.61 8.17 -6.24
N GLU A 50 2.90 8.17 -7.37
CA GLU A 50 1.73 7.32 -7.60
C GLU A 50 2.10 6.09 -8.45
N VAL A 51 1.72 4.91 -7.97
CA VAL A 51 1.83 3.67 -8.76
C VAL A 51 0.44 3.21 -9.17
N PHE A 52 0.17 3.27 -10.47
CA PHE A 52 -1.11 2.85 -11.05
C PHE A 52 -1.37 1.36 -10.85
N LEU A 53 -2.61 1.00 -10.54
CA LEU A 53 -3.13 -0.36 -10.40
C LEU A 53 -4.45 -0.49 -11.14
N ASP A 54 -4.72 -1.68 -11.69
CA ASP A 54 -5.98 -2.00 -12.35
C ASP A 54 -6.44 -3.45 -12.10
N LYS A 55 -7.41 -3.92 -12.90
CA LYS A 55 -7.92 -5.29 -12.86
C LYS A 55 -6.85 -6.36 -13.03
N LYS A 56 -5.78 -6.11 -13.80
CA LYS A 56 -4.66 -7.05 -13.98
C LYS A 56 -3.82 -7.19 -12.72
N ASP A 57 -3.89 -6.20 -11.81
CA ASP A 57 -3.24 -6.23 -10.50
C ASP A 57 -4.14 -6.79 -9.40
N GLY A 58 -5.36 -7.22 -9.73
CA GLY A 58 -6.33 -7.81 -8.79
C GLY A 58 -7.26 -6.80 -8.12
N LEU A 59 -7.32 -5.56 -8.62
CA LEU A 59 -8.20 -4.51 -8.08
C LEU A 59 -9.43 -4.33 -8.98
N PRO A 60 -10.65 -4.16 -8.42
CA PRO A 60 -11.88 -4.17 -9.20
C PRO A 60 -12.03 -2.95 -10.14
N GLN A 61 -11.33 -1.85 -9.84
CA GLN A 61 -11.32 -0.61 -10.60
C GLN A 61 -9.90 -0.01 -10.62
N ALA A 62 -9.67 0.91 -11.56
CA ALA A 62 -8.41 1.65 -11.65
C ALA A 62 -8.19 2.50 -10.39
N CYS A 63 -6.99 2.45 -9.85
CA CYS A 63 -6.58 3.20 -8.66
C CYS A 63 -5.07 3.41 -8.65
N VAL A 64 -4.57 4.13 -7.65
CA VAL A 64 -3.14 4.35 -7.43
C VAL A 64 -2.77 4.03 -5.99
N ILE A 65 -1.57 3.48 -5.82
CA ILE A 65 -0.86 3.48 -4.54
C ILE A 65 -0.25 4.87 -4.38
N ASN A 66 -0.55 5.57 -3.29
CA ASN A 66 0.02 6.88 -3.01
C ASN A 66 1.18 6.73 -2.01
N LEU A 67 2.40 6.95 -2.48
CA LEU A 67 3.62 6.80 -1.67
C LEU A 67 3.99 8.06 -0.87
N ASP A 68 3.28 9.18 -1.03
CA ASP A 68 3.33 10.29 -0.05
C ASP A 68 2.51 9.97 1.20
N THR A 69 1.56 9.03 1.11
CA THR A 69 0.69 8.64 2.23
C THR A 69 1.11 7.31 2.84
N VAL A 70 2.37 7.24 3.28
CA VAL A 70 2.92 6.10 4.01
C VAL A 70 2.66 6.28 5.51
N THR A 71 2.01 5.31 6.14
CA THR A 71 1.64 5.35 7.56
C THR A 71 1.99 4.05 8.24
N THR A 72 2.18 4.09 9.57
CA THR A 72 2.35 2.88 10.38
C THR A 72 1.09 2.65 11.20
N VAL A 73 0.46 1.51 11.02
CA VAL A 73 -0.85 1.19 11.59
C VAL A 73 -0.82 -0.09 12.39
N ARG A 74 -1.74 -0.27 13.34
CA ARG A 74 -1.88 -1.52 14.09
C ARG A 74 -2.31 -2.66 13.16
N LYS A 75 -1.73 -3.85 13.33
CA LYS A 75 -2.16 -5.04 12.56
C LYS A 75 -3.63 -5.37 12.77
N SER A 76 -4.17 -5.07 13.96
CA SER A 76 -5.56 -5.33 14.33
C SER A 76 -6.59 -4.60 13.47
N ILE A 77 -6.20 -3.52 12.79
CA ILE A 77 -7.11 -2.78 11.89
C ILE A 77 -6.96 -3.21 10.42
N ILE A 78 -6.03 -4.12 10.11
CA ILE A 78 -5.92 -4.73 8.78
C ILE A 78 -6.80 -5.99 8.79
N THR A 79 -7.74 -6.07 7.84
CA THR A 79 -8.88 -6.97 7.93
C THR A 79 -8.83 -8.08 6.89
N GLU A 80 -9.06 -7.73 5.63
CA GLU A 80 -9.25 -8.70 4.55
C GLU A 80 -8.19 -8.53 3.46
N ARG A 81 -7.62 -9.65 3.00
CA ARG A 81 -6.68 -9.65 1.86
C ARG A 81 -7.43 -9.47 0.55
N ILE A 82 -6.92 -8.62 -0.32
CA ILE A 82 -7.47 -8.40 -1.67
C ILE A 82 -6.64 -9.18 -2.70
N CYS A 83 -5.35 -8.87 -2.82
CA CYS A 83 -4.46 -9.49 -3.79
C CYS A 83 -2.99 -9.41 -3.33
N ALA A 84 -2.09 -9.99 -4.13
CA ALA A 84 -0.65 -9.73 -4.02
C ALA A 84 -0.16 -9.12 -5.33
N LEU A 85 0.64 -8.05 -5.21
CA LEU A 85 1.22 -7.40 -6.37
C LEU A 85 2.36 -8.25 -6.95
N ARG A 86 2.44 -8.26 -8.28
CA ARG A 86 3.56 -8.84 -9.03
C ARG A 86 4.87 -8.06 -8.78
N ALA A 87 5.99 -8.71 -9.05
CA ALA A 87 7.33 -8.14 -8.86
C ALA A 87 7.52 -6.81 -9.60
N GLU A 88 7.04 -6.71 -10.84
CA GLU A 88 7.10 -5.48 -11.66
C GLU A 88 6.47 -4.27 -10.97
N LYS A 89 5.34 -4.47 -10.30
CA LYS A 89 4.65 -3.40 -9.55
C LYS A 89 5.38 -3.06 -8.27
N MET A 90 5.94 -4.06 -7.59
CA MET A 90 6.75 -3.82 -6.41
C MET A 90 8.04 -3.06 -6.74
N GLU A 91 8.61 -3.24 -7.92
CA GLU A 91 9.74 -2.46 -8.41
C GLU A 91 9.36 -0.99 -8.62
N ALA A 92 8.21 -0.73 -9.26
CA ALA A 92 7.67 0.63 -9.39
C ALA A 92 7.40 1.28 -8.02
N VAL A 93 6.89 0.50 -7.06
CA VAL A 93 6.69 0.95 -5.67
C VAL A 93 8.01 1.32 -5.01
N ASN A 94 9.06 0.50 -5.14
CA ASN A 94 10.36 0.80 -4.55
C ASN A 94 10.94 2.12 -5.11
N LYS A 95 10.85 2.33 -6.42
CA LYS A 95 11.29 3.57 -7.08
C LYS A 95 10.48 4.77 -6.59
N ALA A 96 9.15 4.66 -6.57
CA ALA A 96 8.27 5.72 -6.08
C ALA A 96 8.52 6.07 -4.61
N ILE A 97 8.83 5.08 -3.76
CA ILE A 97 9.21 5.32 -2.35
C ILE A 97 10.53 6.06 -2.24
N ASN A 98 11.56 5.66 -3.00
CA ASN A 98 12.85 6.35 -2.98
C ASN A 98 12.70 7.81 -3.41
N PHE A 99 11.94 8.06 -4.48
CA PHE A 99 11.63 9.41 -4.94
C PHE A 99 10.84 10.22 -3.88
N ALA A 100 9.75 9.65 -3.33
CA ALA A 100 8.90 10.31 -2.34
C ALA A 100 9.68 10.72 -1.07
N LEU A 101 10.70 9.95 -0.69
CA LEU A 101 11.52 10.19 0.50
C LEU A 101 12.85 10.89 0.20
N GLY A 102 13.14 11.25 -1.05
CA GLY A 102 14.41 11.89 -1.44
C GLY A 102 15.65 11.03 -1.16
N LEU A 103 15.55 9.72 -1.38
CA LEU A 103 16.62 8.73 -1.12
C LEU A 103 17.43 8.36 -2.38
N GLU A 104 17.28 9.12 -3.46
CA GLU A 104 18.02 8.96 -4.72
C GLU A 104 19.36 9.70 -4.71
#